data_AF-A0A7U3USZ6-F1
#
_entry.id   AF-A0A7U3USZ6-F1
#
_cell.length_a   1.000
_cell.length_b   1.000
_cell.length_c   1.000
_cell.angle_alpha   90.00
_cell.angle_beta   90.00
_cell.angle_gamma   90.00
#
_symmetry.space_group_name_H-M   'P 1'
#
loop_
_entity.id
_entity.type
_entity.pdbx_description
1 polymer ?
#
loop_
_entity_poly.entity_id
_entity_poly.type
_entity_poly.pdbx_seq_one_letter_code
_entity_poly.pdbx_strand_id
1 'polypeptide(L)' 'MRLRRPVDPLARFLLGSGLGLIAAGVTYCVTTTPPWWWAVGLVVAILVWFGELMLDVLFD' A
#
# COMPACT_ATOMS: atom_id res chain seq x y z
N MET A 1 -23.97 -12.80 1.16
CA MET A 1 -22.57 -13.20 0.97
C MET A 1 -22.10 -12.77 -0.42
N ARG A 2 -21.30 -11.69 -0.51
CA ARG A 2 -20.63 -11.33 -1.77
C ARG A 2 -19.38 -12.19 -1.90
N LEU A 3 -19.29 -13.00 -2.95
CA LEU A 3 -18.06 -13.67 -3.35
C LEU A 3 -17.00 -12.60 -3.68
N ARG A 4 -16.14 -12.26 -2.71
CA ARG A 4 -14.90 -11.55 -3.01
C ARG A 4 -14.04 -12.56 -3.77
N ARG A 5 -13.73 -12.25 -5.04
CA ARG A 5 -12.69 -13.01 -5.74
C ARG A 5 -11.39 -12.73 -5.01
N PRO A 6 -10.61 -13.76 -4.63
CA PRO A 6 -9.27 -13.54 -4.09
C PRO A 6 -8.49 -12.75 -5.12
N VAL A 7 -7.98 -11.57 -4.73
CA VAL A 7 -7.15 -10.77 -5.63
C VAL A 7 -5.79 -11.45 -5.70
N ASP A 8 -5.28 -11.67 -6.91
CA ASP A 8 -3.99 -12.34 -7.10
C ASP A 8 -2.90 -11.64 -6.27
N PRO A 9 -2.06 -12.38 -5.52
CA PRO A 9 -1.04 -11.80 -4.65
C PRO A 9 -0.06 -10.92 -5.43
N LEU A 10 0.24 -11.29 -6.68
CA LEU A 10 1.04 -10.47 -7.58
C LEU A 10 0.36 -9.14 -7.93
N ALA A 11 -0.95 -9.14 -8.20
CA ALA A 11 -1.69 -7.93 -8.50
C ALA A 11 -1.70 -6.96 -7.31
N ARG A 12 -1.86 -7.48 -6.09
CA ARG A 12 -1.75 -6.69 -4.85
C ARG A 12 -0.35 -6.13 -4.66
N PHE A 13 0.67 -6.95 -4.93
CA PHE A 13 2.06 -6.52 -4.84
C PHE A 13 2.33 -5.33 -5.76
N LEU A 14 1.93 -5.45 -7.03
CA LEU A 14 2.07 -4.39 -8.03
C LEU A 14 1.24 -3.14 -7.68
N LEU A 15 0.00 -3.32 -7.21
CA LEU A 15 -0.84 -2.20 -6.76
C LEU A 15 -0.21 -1.46 -5.58
N GLY A 16 0.25 -2.18 -4.56
CA GLY A 16 0.91 -1.58 -3.39
C GLY A 16 2.19 -0.87 -3.76
N SER A 17 3.00 -1.46 -4.65
CA SER A 17 4.24 -0.86 -5.15
C SER A 17 3.98 0.41 -5.95
N GLY A 18 2.99 0.39 -6.84
CA GLY A 18 2.60 1.55 -7.64
C GLY A 18 2.05 2.70 -6.80
N LEU A 19 1.14 2.40 -5.87
CA LEU A 19 0.58 3.38 -4.95
C LEU A 19 1.64 3.94 -3.99
N GLY A 20 2.53 3.09 -3.49
CA GLY A 20 3.66 3.50 -2.65
C GLY A 20 4.64 4.42 -3.38
N LEU A 21 4.95 4.14 -4.66
CA LEU A 21 5.80 5.00 -5.50
C LEU A 21 5.17 6.37 -5.73
N ILE A 22 3.86 6.41 -6.03
CA ILE A 22 3.13 7.67 -6.22
C ILE A 22 3.14 8.47 -4.92
N ALA A 23 2.82 7.84 -3.77
CA ALA A 23 2.82 8.50 -2.48
C ALA A 23 4.20 9.06 -2.12
N ALA A 24 5.26 8.26 -2.27
CA ALA A 24 6.63 8.71 -2.06
C ALA A 24 7.01 9.87 -3.00
N GLY A 25 6.62 9.81 -4.27
CA GLY A 25 6.86 10.88 -5.24
C GLY A 25 6.16 12.19 -4.84
N VAL A 26 4.90 12.12 -4.41
CA VAL A 26 4.16 13.29 -3.91
C VAL A 26 4.85 13.84 -2.65
N THR A 27 5.22 13.00 -1.70
CA THR A 27 5.93 13.44 -0.49
C THR A 27 7.27 14.07 -0.82
N TYR A 28 8.01 13.53 -1.80
CA TYR A 28 9.26 14.12 -2.28
C TYR A 28 9.06 15.51 -2.88
N CYS A 29 7.98 15.72 -3.64
CA CYS A 29 7.65 17.03 -4.21
C CYS A 29 7.29 18.08 -3.15
N VAL A 30 6.72 17.68 -2.01
CA VAL A 30 6.27 18.60 -0.95
C VAL A 30 7.36 18.84 0.10
N THR A 31 8.06 17.77 0.50
CA THR A 31 9.04 17.78 1.59
C THR A 31 10.30 17.05 1.18
N THR A 32 11.35 17.81 0.88
CA THR A 32 12.66 17.28 0.47
C THR A 32 13.60 17.03 1.64
N THR A 33 13.45 17.77 2.75
CA THR A 33 14.29 17.64 3.94
C THR A 33 13.46 17.63 5.24
N PRO A 34 13.65 16.65 6.14
CA PRO A 34 14.51 15.46 6.00
C PRO A 34 13.99 14.47 4.93
N PRO A 35 14.83 13.55 4.42
CA PRO A 35 14.44 12.62 3.36
C PRO A 35 13.69 11.40 3.93
N TRP A 36 12.43 11.58 4.34
CA TRP A 36 11.56 10.52 4.89
C TRP A 36 10.45 10.06 3.92
N TRP A 37 10.44 10.59 2.69
CA TRP A 37 9.46 10.27 1.64
C TRP A 37 9.42 8.78 1.27
N TRP A 38 10.55 8.07 1.38
CA TRP A 38 10.61 6.62 1.15
C TRP A 38 9.82 5.85 2.22
N ALA A 39 9.80 6.33 3.46
CA ALA A 39 9.06 5.69 4.55
C ALA A 39 7.55 5.81 4.30
N VAL A 40 7.08 6.95 3.79
CA VAL A 40 5.67 7.14 3.41
C VAL A 40 5.27 6.15 2.31
N GLY A 41 6.09 6.00 1.28
CA GLY A 41 5.84 5.03 0.21
C GLY A 41 5.79 3.59 0.70
N LEU A 42 6.72 3.20 1.59
CA LEU A 42 6.73 1.86 2.18
C LEU A 42 5.49 1.61 3.06
N VAL A 43 5.07 2.58 3.86
CA VAL A 43 3.85 2.46 4.68
C VAL A 43 2.64 2.22 3.80
N VAL A 44 2.48 3.00 2.72
CA VAL A 44 1.36 2.83 1.77
C VAL A 44 1.42 1.45 1.10
N ALA A 45 2.59 1.01 0.65
CA ALA A 45 2.76 -0.30 0.02
C ALA A 45 2.37 -1.45 0.98
N ILE A 46 2.86 -1.40 2.22
CA ILE A 46 2.56 -2.40 3.26
C ILE A 46 1.06 -2.44 3.55
N LEU A 47 0.41 -1.28 3.72
CA LEU A 47 -1.04 -1.24 3.96
C LEU A 47 -1.85 -1.90 2.84
N VAL A 48 -1.41 -1.77 1.59
CA VAL A 48 -2.08 -2.42 0.44
C VAL A 48 -1.80 -3.92 0.40
N TRP A 49 -0.56 -4.34 0.69
CA TRP A 49 -0.19 -5.75 0.70
C TRP A 49 -0.93 -6.52 1.80
N PHE A 50 -0.96 -5.98 3.01
CA PHE A 50 -1.58 -6.62 4.18
C PHE A 50 -3.05 -6.24 4.40
N GLY A 51 -3.62 -5.37 3.55
CA GLY A 51 -4.98 -4.89 3.71
C GLY A 51 -6.05 -5.97 3.65
N GLU A 52 -5.86 -7.08 2.91
CA GLU A 52 -6.80 -8.23 3.02
C GLU A 52 -6.67 -8.89 4.38
N LEU A 53 -5.46 -9.30 4.74
CA LEU A 53 -5.18 -10.02 5.98
C LEU A 53 -5.73 -9.26 7.19
N MET A 54 -5.56 -7.94 7.20
CA MET A 54 -6.04 -7.09 8.29
C MET A 54 -7.57 -6.95 8.29
N LEU A 55 -8.22 -6.91 7.11
CA LEU A 55 -9.69 -6.90 7.02
C LEU A 55 -10.27 -8.27 7.37
N ASP A 56 -9.66 -9.35 6.92
CA ASP A 56 -10.09 -10.72 7.22
C ASP A 56 -10.04 -10.97 8.73
N VAL A 57 -8.93 -10.61 9.40
CA VAL A 57 -8.80 -10.71 10.87
C VAL A 57 -9.77 -9.79 11.62
N LEU A 58 -10.13 -8.63 11.08
CA LEU A 58 -11.02 -7.67 11.75
C LEU A 58 -12.51 -8.08 11.65
N PHE A 59 -12.87 -8.83 10.61
CA PHE A 59 -14.26 -9.20 10.31
C PHE A 59 -14.57 -10.70 10.54
N ASP A 60 -13.57 -11.53 10.82
CA ASP A 60 -13.73 -12.87 11.44
C ASP A 60 -14.01 -12.76 12.95
#